data_AF-A0A2N4YIE0-F1
#
_entry.id   AF-A0A2N4YIE0-F1
#
_cell.length_a   1.000
_cell.length_b   1.000
_cell.length_c   1.000
_cell.angle_alpha   90.00
_cell.angle_beta   90.00
_cell.angle_gamma   90.00
#
_symmetry.space_group_name_H-M   'P 1'
#
loop_
_entity.id
_entity.type
_entity.pdbx_description
1 polymer ?
#
loop_
_entity_poly.entity_id
_entity_poly.type
_entity_poly.pdbx_seq_one_letter_code
_entity_poly.pdbx_strand_id
1 'polypeptide(L)'
;MTEALDHALEVLDRAARDLAVALAGVMTDQGEGADRARRAVGELQMALAVVLDERVRVDRFRNEVAGVVGGRALDLDAARVEIGRRLARLRDAGGGA
;
A
#
# COMPACT_ATOMS: atom_id res chain seq x y z
N MET A 1 -6.81 -9.88 -2.39
CA MET A 1 -5.81 -8.79 -2.25
C MET A 1 -4.42 -9.35 -2.01
N THR A 2 -4.24 -10.37 -1.17
CA THR A 2 -2.94 -11.06 -0.97
C THR A 2 -2.41 -11.74 -2.23
N GLU A 3 -3.25 -12.44 -3.00
CA GLU A 3 -2.83 -13.21 -4.19
C GLU A 3 -2.05 -12.39 -5.25
N ALA A 4 -2.44 -11.13 -5.49
CA ALA A 4 -1.74 -10.27 -6.45
C ALA A 4 -0.39 -9.78 -5.93
N LEU A 5 -0.30 -9.50 -4.63
CA LEU A 5 0.97 -9.13 -3.97
C LEU A 5 1.92 -10.33 -3.91
N ASP A 6 1.39 -11.50 -3.53
CA ASP A 6 2.16 -12.75 -3.46
C ASP A 6 2.75 -13.08 -4.83
N HIS A 7 1.96 -13.00 -5.90
CA HIS A 7 2.45 -13.19 -7.26
C HIS A 7 3.50 -12.14 -7.67
N ALA A 8 3.31 -10.86 -7.33
CA ALA A 8 4.29 -9.81 -7.63
C ALA A 8 5.62 -10.03 -6.90
N LEU A 9 5.59 -10.51 -5.65
CA LEU A 9 6.78 -10.86 -4.88
C LEU A 9 7.51 -12.06 -5.49
N GLU A 10 6.78 -13.09 -5.94
CA GLU A 10 7.35 -14.23 -6.67
C GLU A 10 8.05 -13.79 -7.96
N VAL A 11 7.43 -12.91 -8.75
CA VAL A 11 8.03 -12.37 -9.98
C VAL A 11 9.27 -11.52 -9.65
N LEU A 12 9.23 -10.71 -8.60
CA LEU A 12 10.37 -9.87 -8.20
C LEU A 12 11.58 -10.73 -7.76
N ASP A 13 11.34 -11.78 -6.98
CA ASP A 13 12.36 -12.74 -6.53
C ASP A 13 12.93 -13.56 -7.71
N ARG A 14 12.07 -13.97 -8.64
CA ARG A 14 12.48 -14.58 -9.93
C ARG A 14 13.40 -13.65 -10.72
N ALA A 15 12.95 -12.43 -10.99
CA ALA A 15 13.69 -11.44 -11.78
C ALA A 15 15.02 -11.05 -11.12
N ALA A 16 15.07 -10.94 -9.79
CA ALA A 16 16.31 -10.67 -9.05
C ALA A 16 17.34 -11.79 -9.22
N ARG A 17 16.92 -13.05 -9.15
CA ARG A 17 17.79 -14.21 -9.40
C ARG A 17 18.28 -14.23 -10.84
N ASP A 18 17.38 -14.03 -11.80
CA ASP A 18 17.72 -14.07 -13.22
C ASP A 18 18.70 -12.93 -13.60
N LEU A 19 18.56 -11.75 -12.97
CA LEU A 19 19.51 -10.65 -13.10
C LEU A 19 20.89 -11.00 -12.53
N ALA A 20 20.95 -11.62 -11.34
CA ALA A 20 22.22 -12.03 -10.74
C ALA A 20 22.98 -13.03 -11.63
N VAL A 21 22.27 -14.00 -12.22
CA VAL A 21 22.84 -14.96 -13.18
C VAL A 21 23.32 -14.25 -14.45
N ALA A 22 22.52 -13.31 -14.97
CA ALA A 22 22.87 -12.57 -16.17
C ALA A 22 24.11 -11.67 -15.97
N LEU A 23 24.21 -10.98 -14.83
CA LEU A 23 25.37 -10.17 -14.47
C LEU A 23 26.64 -11.01 -14.37
N ALA A 24 26.57 -12.21 -13.79
CA ALA A 24 27.69 -13.14 -13.79
C ALA A 24 28.10 -13.54 -15.22
N GLY A 25 27.11 -13.75 -16.11
CA GLY A 25 27.33 -14.04 -17.52
C GLY A 25 28.00 -12.90 -18.29
N VAL A 26 27.59 -11.64 -18.07
CA VAL A 26 28.22 -10.44 -18.68
C VAL A 26 29.71 -10.35 -18.34
N MET A 27 30.09 -10.75 -17.14
CA MET A 27 31.49 -10.74 -16.71
C MET A 27 32.34 -11.81 -17.41
N THR A 28 31.70 -12.80 -18.05
CA THR A 28 32.36 -13.96 -18.69
C THR A 28 32.18 -14.04 -20.20
N ASP A 29 31.13 -13.44 -20.78
CA ASP A 29 30.82 -13.43 -22.21
C ASP A 29 30.05 -12.15 -22.62
N GLN A 30 30.41 -11.55 -23.75
CA GLN A 30 30.11 -10.14 -24.07
C GLN A 30 28.76 -9.90 -24.77
N GLY A 31 27.96 -10.93 -25.06
CA GLY A 31 26.70 -10.80 -25.82
C GLY A 31 25.45 -11.22 -25.05
N GLU A 32 25.31 -12.51 -24.75
CA GLU A 32 24.06 -13.07 -24.24
C GLU A 32 23.72 -12.65 -22.79
N GLY A 33 24.75 -12.41 -21.97
CA GLY A 33 24.57 -11.94 -20.60
C GLY A 33 23.89 -10.57 -20.54
N ALA A 34 24.24 -9.68 -21.47
CA ALA A 34 23.74 -8.31 -21.46
C ALA A 34 22.23 -8.25 -21.79
N ASP A 35 21.77 -9.07 -22.72
CA ASP A 35 20.35 -9.13 -23.09
C ASP A 35 19.50 -9.82 -22.01
N ARG A 36 20.02 -10.88 -21.37
CA ARG A 36 19.35 -11.47 -20.19
C ARG A 36 19.24 -10.46 -19.05
N ALA A 37 20.29 -9.68 -18.80
CA ALA A 37 20.28 -8.66 -17.76
C ALA A 37 19.24 -7.56 -18.04
N ARG A 38 19.16 -7.08 -19.29
CA ARG A 38 18.13 -6.10 -19.70
C ARG A 38 16.71 -6.62 -19.49
N ARG A 39 16.44 -7.88 -19.85
CA ARG A 39 15.12 -8.51 -19.63
C ARG A 39 14.78 -8.61 -18.15
N ALA A 40 15.71 -9.13 -17.35
CA ALA A 40 15.51 -9.30 -15.92
C ALA A 40 15.27 -7.95 -15.21
N VAL A 41 15.97 -6.86 -15.60
CA VAL A 41 15.71 -5.51 -15.09
C VAL A 41 14.28 -5.05 -15.42
N GLY A 42 13.81 -5.28 -16.64
CA GLY A 42 12.45 -4.91 -17.06
C GLY A 42 11.37 -5.64 -16.25
N GLU A 43 11.53 -6.94 -16.04
CA GLU A 43 10.63 -7.74 -15.21
C GLU A 43 10.61 -7.25 -13.75
N LEU A 44 11.77 -6.89 -13.21
CA LEU A 44 11.90 -6.33 -11.86
C LEU A 44 11.18 -4.97 -11.73
N GLN A 45 11.32 -4.10 -12.73
CA GLN A 45 10.62 -2.81 -12.78
C GLN A 45 9.10 -2.99 -12.83
N MET A 46 8.61 -3.94 -13.63
CA MET A 46 7.17 -4.25 -13.72
C MET A 46 6.63 -4.79 -12.39
N ALA A 47 7.32 -5.75 -11.77
CA ALA A 47 6.91 -6.30 -10.49
C ALA A 47 6.92 -5.24 -9.38
N LEU A 48 7.94 -4.38 -9.34
CA LEU A 48 8.02 -3.27 -8.39
C LEU A 48 6.85 -2.29 -8.55
N ALA A 49 6.45 -1.98 -9.78
CA ALA A 49 5.31 -1.10 -10.04
C ALA A 49 4.00 -1.64 -9.43
N VAL A 50 3.76 -2.96 -9.54
CA VAL A 50 2.60 -3.62 -8.94
C VAL A 50 2.64 -3.54 -7.41
N VAL A 51 3.81 -3.81 -6.80
CA VAL A 51 3.97 -3.74 -5.34
C VAL A 51 3.74 -2.32 -4.80
N LEU A 52 4.21 -1.29 -5.51
CA LEU A 52 3.99 0.09 -5.11
C LEU A 52 2.52 0.50 -5.21
N ASP A 53 1.80 0.04 -6.24
CA ASP A 53 0.36 0.28 -6.36
C ASP A 53 -0.42 -0.39 -5.23
N GLU A 54 -0.09 -1.65 -4.91
CA GLU A 54 -0.72 -2.35 -3.78
C GLU A 54 -0.42 -1.67 -2.44
N ARG A 55 0.78 -1.12 -2.24
CA ARG A 55 1.09 -0.34 -1.04
C ARG A 55 0.18 0.89 -0.91
N VAL A 56 -0.03 1.63 -1.99
CA VAL A 56 -0.93 2.78 -2.00
C VAL A 56 -2.37 2.36 -1.69
N ARG A 57 -2.84 1.25 -2.24
CA ARG A 57 -4.18 0.71 -1.93
C ARG A 57 -4.31 0.32 -0.47
N VAL A 58 -3.33 -0.38 0.10
CA VAL A 58 -3.32 -0.77 1.52
C VAL A 58 -3.34 0.45 2.42
N ASP A 59 -2.53 1.47 2.13
CA ASP A 59 -2.49 2.69 2.93
C ASP A 59 -3.82 3.47 2.84
N ARG A 60 -4.47 3.48 1.67
CA ARG A 60 -5.82 4.01 1.51
C ARG A 60 -6.83 3.26 2.37
N PHE A 61 -6.88 1.93 2.29
CA PHE A 61 -7.80 1.12 3.08
C PHE A 61 -7.59 1.28 4.59
N ARG A 62 -6.32 1.38 5.03
CA ARG A 62 -6.00 1.66 6.44
C ARG A 62 -6.58 2.99 6.91
N ASN A 63 -6.46 4.03 6.09
CA ASN A 63 -7.02 5.35 6.42
C ASN A 63 -8.55 5.34 6.45
N GLU A 64 -9.20 4.64 5.51
CA GLU A 64 -10.66 4.49 5.49
C GLU A 64 -11.17 3.75 6.74
N VAL A 65 -10.53 2.64 7.12
CA VAL A 65 -10.87 1.87 8.33
C VAL A 65 -10.63 2.68 9.61
N ALA A 66 -9.54 3.44 9.67
CA ALA A 66 -9.22 4.28 10.82
C ALA A 66 -10.06 5.56 10.89
N GLY A 67 -10.97 5.81 9.93
CA GLY A 67 -11.77 7.02 9.89
C GLY A 67 -10.93 8.30 9.75
N VAL A 68 -9.76 8.21 9.09
CA VAL A 68 -8.84 9.32 8.92
C VAL A 68 -9.36 10.25 7.82
N VAL A 69 -9.68 11.49 8.19
CA VAL A 69 -10.09 12.57 7.26
C VAL A 69 -9.08 13.71 7.36
N GLY A 70 -8.47 14.08 6.24
CA GLY A 70 -7.47 15.17 6.20
C GLY A 70 -6.23 14.92 7.08
N GLY A 71 -5.83 13.65 7.25
CA GLY A 71 -4.68 13.27 8.08
C GLY A 71 -4.95 13.23 9.59
N ARG A 72 -6.22 13.34 10.01
CA ARG A 72 -6.63 13.27 11.42
C ARG A 72 -7.67 12.17 11.60
N ALA A 73 -7.46 11.29 12.58
CA ALA A 73 -8.46 10.29 12.95
C ALA A 73 -9.56 10.95 13.81
N LEU A 74 -10.82 10.66 13.51
CA LEU A 74 -11.95 11.09 14.34
C LEU A 74 -12.11 10.13 15.53
N ASP A 75 -12.01 10.65 16.75
CA ASP A 75 -12.38 9.90 17.95
C ASP A 75 -13.91 9.83 18.06
N LEU A 76 -14.46 8.69 17.63
CA LEU A 76 -15.90 8.46 17.61
C LEU A 76 -16.52 8.39 19.01
N ASP A 77 -15.74 7.99 20.03
CA ASP A 77 -16.24 7.90 21.40
C ASP A 77 -16.32 9.28 22.03
N ALA A 78 -15.29 10.11 21.87
CA ALA A 78 -15.32 11.51 22.29
C ALA A 78 -16.42 12.29 21.55
N ALA A 79 -16.58 12.07 20.25
CA ALA A 79 -17.65 12.68 19.47
C ALA A 79 -19.04 12.28 19.97
N ARG A 80 -19.25 11.00 20.31
CA ARG A 80 -20.52 10.51 20.87
C ARG A 80 -20.84 11.18 22.20
N VAL A 81 -19.86 11.33 23.08
CA VAL A 81 -20.02 12.03 24.36
C VAL A 81 -20.43 13.49 24.14
N GLU A 82 -19.75 14.20 23.23
CA GLU A 82 -20.04 15.61 22.96
C GLU A 82 -21.43 15.81 22.33
N ILE A 83 -21.84 14.95 21.39
CA ILE A 83 -23.19 14.97 20.83
C ILE A 83 -24.23 14.73 21.94
N GLY A 84 -24.01 13.76 22.81
CA GLY A 84 -24.88 13.49 23.95
C GLY A 84 -25.06 14.71 24.87
N ARG A 85 -23.96 15.39 25.20
CA ARG A 85 -23.99 16.64 25.99
C ARG A 85 -24.79 17.74 25.30
N ARG A 86 -24.58 17.96 24.00
CA ARG A 86 -25.33 18.96 23.22
C ARG A 86 -26.83 18.65 23.19
N LEU A 87 -27.18 17.38 22.97
CA LEU A 87 -28.57 16.94 22.98
C LEU A 87 -29.23 17.11 24.36
N ALA A 88 -28.51 16.84 25.46
CA ALA A 88 -29.00 17.10 26.81
C ALA A 88 -29.32 18.58 27.01
N ARG A 89 -28.38 19.49 26.66
CA ARG A 89 -28.61 20.93 26.73
C ARG A 89 -29.81 21.39 25.90
N LEU A 90 -30.01 20.82 24.71
CA LEU A 90 -31.17 21.13 23.87
C LEU A 90 -32.48 20.67 24.50
N ARG A 91 -32.50 19.50 25.16
CA ARG A 91 -33.67 19.01 25.89
C ARG A 91 -33.98 19.89 27.10
N ASP A 92 -32.95 20.27 27.86
CA ASP A 92 -33.10 21.18 29.01
C ASP A 92 -33.66 22.53 28.57
N ALA A 93 -33.18 23.07 27.44
CA ALA A 93 -33.70 24.31 26.86
C ALA A 93 -35.15 24.19 26.34
N GLY A 94 -35.58 23.00 25.90
CA GLY A 94 -36.95 22.74 25.45
C GLY A 94 -37.93 22.35 26.56
N GLY A 95 -37.45 22.02 27.76
CA GLY A 95 -38.25 21.63 28.93
C GLY A 95 -38.69 22.80 29.83
N GLY A 96 -38.34 24.04 29.47
CA GLY A 96 -38.81 25.25 30.13
C GLY A 96 -40.09 25.78 29.50
N ALA A 97 -41.22 25.12 29.75
CA ALA A 97 -42.58 25.65 29.55
C ALA A 97 -43.43 25.30 30.78
#